data_AF-A0A1Y5RS18-F1
#
_entry.id   AF-A0A1Y5RS18-F1
#
_cell.length_a   1.000
_cell.length_b   1.000
_cell.length_c   1.000
_cell.angle_alpha   90.00
_cell.angle_beta   90.00
_cell.angle_gamma   90.00
#
_symmetry.space_group_name_H-M   'P 1'
#
loop_
_entity.id
_entity.type
_entity.pdbx_description
1 polymer ?
#
loop_
_entity_poly.entity_id
_entity_poly.type
_entity_poly.pdbx_seq_one_letter_code
_entity_poly.pdbx_strand_id
1 'polypeptide(L)'
;MSSFDAPSQPEQSRGSQHDAISTSADAHEIDPKPDAHAVHADPDTPATPEQKPLPQALKRKALGDKSPAEWAYERLVLYIKNFEEQLDSAQEVAMGFTGSNSGVMRIEGMGFFAPDILTFYGSEADGTRTQLVQHVSQLNVMLRALAKPEAQPEAQRIGFRLVADLEQSDPQG
;
A
#
# COMPACT_ATOMS: atom_id res chain seq x y z
N MET A 1 9.53 85.28 9.56
CA MET A 1 10.31 84.43 10.48
C MET A 1 9.27 83.60 11.24
N SER A 2 8.98 82.36 10.88
CA SER A 2 9.91 81.24 10.76
C SER A 2 9.70 80.40 9.50
N SER A 3 10.81 79.96 8.91
CA SER A 3 10.93 78.99 7.81
C SER A 3 10.59 77.57 8.28
N PHE A 4 10.13 76.71 7.37
CA PHE A 4 10.84 75.49 6.97
C PHE A 4 10.30 74.94 5.64
N ASP A 5 11.17 74.20 4.97
CA ASP A 5 11.37 73.95 3.54
C ASP A 5 10.33 73.12 2.74
N ALA A 6 10.51 73.19 1.41
CA ALA A 6 9.71 72.65 0.29
C ALA A 6 10.06 71.16 -0.08
N PRO A 7 9.97 70.66 -1.34
CA PRO A 7 8.86 70.55 -2.33
C PRO A 7 8.64 69.09 -2.89
N SER A 8 7.62 68.94 -3.75
CA SER A 8 7.41 68.09 -4.98
C SER A 8 8.30 66.83 -5.23
N GLN A 9 7.79 65.65 -5.62
CA GLN A 9 7.16 65.29 -6.93
C GLN A 9 6.62 63.83 -6.97
N PRO A 10 5.81 63.45 -8.00
CA PRO A 10 5.34 62.08 -8.25
C PRO A 10 6.27 61.30 -9.21
N GLU A 11 6.50 60.01 -8.98
CA GLU A 11 7.14 59.13 -9.97
C GLU A 11 6.18 58.05 -10.47
N GLN A 12 5.84 58.16 -11.75
CA GLN A 12 5.36 57.06 -12.57
C GLN A 12 6.56 56.16 -12.91
N SER A 13 6.45 54.85 -12.68
CA SER A 13 7.36 53.87 -13.25
C SER A 13 6.60 52.99 -14.25
N ARG A 14 6.94 53.15 -15.54
CA ARG A 14 6.68 52.19 -16.62
C ARG A 14 7.79 51.14 -16.58
N GLY A 15 7.42 49.87 -16.58
CA GLY A 15 8.35 48.74 -16.80
C GLY A 15 7.65 47.62 -17.55
N SER A 16 8.19 47.27 -18.71
CA SER A 16 7.64 46.42 -19.77
C SER A 16 7.75 44.92 -19.47
N GLN A 17 6.74 44.16 -19.91
CA GLN A 17 6.81 42.92 -20.71
C GLN A 17 7.80 41.82 -20.28
N HIS A 18 7.27 40.63 -19.96
CA HIS A 18 7.70 39.38 -20.59
C HIS A 18 6.60 38.32 -20.47
N ASP A 19 6.10 37.89 -21.63
CA ASP A 19 5.38 36.63 -21.84
C ASP A 19 6.20 35.49 -21.23
N ALA A 20 5.73 34.94 -20.12
CA ALA A 20 6.24 33.68 -19.60
C ALA A 20 5.45 32.54 -20.23
N ILE A 21 5.73 32.25 -21.50
CA ILE A 21 5.46 30.92 -22.05
C ILE A 21 6.59 30.03 -21.52
N SER A 22 6.34 29.35 -20.40
CA SER A 22 7.22 28.28 -19.93
C SER A 22 6.65 26.95 -20.44
N THR A 23 7.20 26.48 -21.55
CA THR A 23 7.06 25.11 -22.03
C THR A 23 7.87 24.18 -21.12
N SER A 24 7.21 23.17 -20.56
CA SER A 24 7.83 21.92 -20.07
C SER A 24 6.68 20.94 -19.82
N ALA A 25 6.15 20.16 -20.78
CA ALA A 25 6.86 19.19 -21.61
C ALA A 25 7.94 18.42 -20.83
N ASP A 26 7.59 17.96 -19.62
CA ASP A 26 8.05 16.72 -18.98
C ASP A 26 7.39 16.62 -17.58
N ALA A 27 6.06 16.51 -17.56
CA ALA A 27 5.41 15.85 -16.44
C ALA A 27 5.64 14.34 -16.62
N HIS A 28 6.89 13.90 -16.51
CA HIS A 28 7.13 12.55 -16.04
C HIS A 28 6.46 12.53 -14.66
N GLU A 29 5.31 11.88 -14.56
CA GLU A 29 4.65 11.61 -13.29
C GLU A 29 5.68 10.88 -12.42
N ILE A 30 6.42 11.63 -11.59
CA ILE A 30 7.23 11.06 -10.53
C ILE A 30 6.22 10.58 -9.53
N ASP A 31 5.77 9.36 -9.77
CA ASP A 31 4.80 8.68 -8.95
C ASP A 31 5.41 8.61 -7.54
N PRO A 32 4.82 9.32 -6.55
CA PRO A 32 5.50 9.50 -5.27
C PRO A 32 5.74 8.13 -4.65
N LYS A 33 7.01 7.80 -4.41
CA LYS A 33 7.38 6.58 -3.69
C LYS A 33 6.78 6.65 -2.28
N PRO A 34 6.29 5.51 -1.74
CA PRO A 34 5.89 5.48 -0.35
C PRO A 34 7.04 5.91 0.55
N ASP A 35 6.73 6.58 1.66
CA ASP A 35 7.70 6.77 2.75
C ASP A 35 7.93 5.42 3.45
N ALA A 36 8.70 4.56 2.77
CA ALA A 36 8.99 3.19 3.14
C ALA A 36 10.42 2.86 2.70
N HIS A 37 11.06 1.93 3.41
CA HIS A 37 12.44 1.57 3.16
C HIS A 37 12.67 0.09 3.49
N ALA A 38 13.41 -0.59 2.62
CA ALA A 38 13.86 -1.97 2.83
C ALA A 38 15.30 -2.14 2.34
N VAL A 39 16.07 -2.95 3.06
CA VAL A 39 17.44 -3.36 2.72
C VAL A 39 17.50 -4.87 2.79
N HIS A 40 18.16 -5.49 1.80
CA HIS A 40 18.35 -6.93 1.72
C HIS A 40 19.83 -7.27 1.74
N ALA A 41 20.18 -8.43 2.31
CA ALA A 41 21.55 -8.92 2.33
C ALA A 41 22.01 -9.37 0.93
N ASP A 42 21.09 -9.95 0.16
CA ASP A 42 21.32 -10.31 -1.23
C ASP A 42 20.98 -9.09 -2.13
N PRO A 43 21.97 -8.52 -2.85
CA PRO A 43 21.75 -7.38 -3.74
C PRO A 43 20.82 -7.70 -4.92
N ASP A 44 20.65 -8.98 -5.28
CA ASP A 44 19.80 -9.42 -6.38
C ASP A 44 18.36 -9.75 -5.93
N THR A 45 18.03 -9.46 -4.66
CA THR A 45 16.66 -9.62 -4.15
C THR A 45 15.68 -8.80 -4.99
N PRO A 46 14.60 -9.41 -5.51
CA PRO A 46 13.56 -8.67 -6.23
C PRO A 46 12.95 -7.55 -5.38
N ALA A 47 12.51 -6.47 -6.03
CA ALA A 47 11.95 -5.32 -5.33
C ALA A 47 10.76 -5.72 -4.44
N THR A 48 10.79 -5.29 -3.18
CA THR A 48 9.74 -5.53 -2.19
C THR A 48 8.67 -4.42 -2.21
N PRO A 49 7.52 -4.58 -1.51
CA PRO A 49 6.47 -3.57 -1.48
C PRO A 49 6.95 -2.17 -1.06
N GLU A 50 7.95 -2.07 -0.19
CA GLU A 50 8.52 -0.81 0.29
C GLU A 50 9.31 -0.07 -0.80
N GLN A 51 9.77 -0.78 -1.82
CA GLN A 51 10.62 -0.24 -2.89
C GLN A 51 9.84 0.01 -4.19
N LYS A 52 8.65 -0.59 -4.31
CA LYS A 52 7.75 -0.45 -5.45
C LYS A 52 6.87 0.81 -5.31
N PRO A 53 6.44 1.44 -6.41
CA PRO A 53 5.45 2.50 -6.34
C PRO A 53 4.14 1.97 -5.75
N LEU A 54 3.44 2.80 -4.97
CA LEU A 54 2.12 2.44 -4.48
C LEU A 54 1.15 2.27 -5.67
N PRO A 55 0.35 1.19 -5.73
CA PRO A 55 -0.68 1.05 -6.76
C PRO A 55 -1.67 2.21 -6.73
N GLN A 56 -2.23 2.57 -7.89
CA GLN A 56 -3.19 3.68 -8.00
C GLN A 56 -4.39 3.51 -7.06
N ALA A 57 -4.85 2.27 -6.88
CA ALA A 57 -5.90 1.92 -5.93
C ALA A 57 -5.66 2.48 -4.52
N LEU A 58 -4.42 2.44 -4.02
CA LEU A 58 -4.04 2.92 -2.70
C LEU A 58 -3.85 4.44 -2.66
N LYS A 59 -3.68 5.10 -3.80
CA LYS A 59 -3.52 6.56 -3.89
C LYS A 59 -4.85 7.31 -3.96
N ARG A 60 -5.96 6.60 -4.21
CA ARG A 60 -7.33 7.16 -4.33
C ARG A 60 -7.76 7.97 -3.10
N LYS A 61 -7.25 7.60 -1.93
CA LYS A 61 -7.57 8.23 -0.65
C LYS A 61 -6.28 8.67 0.02
N ALA A 62 -6.25 9.92 0.50
CA ALA A 62 -5.08 10.44 1.20
C ALA A 62 -4.84 9.64 2.48
N LEU A 63 -3.56 9.46 2.85
CA LEU A 63 -3.18 8.66 4.02
C LEU A 63 -3.87 9.15 5.32
N GLY A 64 -4.03 10.46 5.50
CA GLY A 64 -4.70 11.04 6.66
C GLY A 64 -6.19 10.71 6.78
N ASP A 65 -6.82 10.31 5.68
CA ASP A 65 -8.24 9.93 5.66
C ASP A 65 -8.43 8.43 5.92
N LYS A 66 -7.36 7.63 5.82
CA LYS A 66 -7.43 6.17 6.00
C LYS A 66 -7.48 5.80 7.46
N SER A 67 -8.35 4.84 7.79
CA SER A 67 -8.29 4.25 9.11
C SER A 67 -7.02 3.41 9.30
N PRO A 68 -6.53 3.21 10.53
CA PRO A 68 -5.41 2.31 10.80
C PRO A 68 -5.60 0.90 10.19
N ALA A 69 -6.79 0.33 10.31
CA ALA A 69 -7.10 -0.99 9.75
C ALA A 69 -7.10 -1.00 8.21
N GLU A 70 -7.68 0.02 7.57
CA GLU A 70 -7.67 0.19 6.11
C GLU A 70 -6.23 0.26 5.59
N TRP A 71 -5.39 1.10 6.21
CA TRP A 71 -4.00 1.26 5.78
C TRP A 71 -3.14 0.02 6.05
N ALA A 72 -3.42 -0.73 7.11
CA ALA A 72 -2.76 -2.01 7.36
C ALA A 72 -3.20 -3.08 6.36
N TYR A 73 -4.51 -3.18 6.07
CA TYR A 73 -5.08 -4.11 5.10
C TYR A 73 -4.46 -3.95 3.71
N GLU A 74 -4.48 -2.74 3.18
CA GLU A 74 -3.94 -2.46 1.84
C GLU A 74 -2.46 -2.85 1.72
N ARG A 75 -1.64 -2.53 2.72
CA ARG A 75 -0.21 -2.91 2.72
C ARG A 75 -0.02 -4.41 2.84
N LEU A 76 -0.78 -5.09 3.70
CA LEU A 76 -0.73 -6.55 3.82
C LEU A 76 -1.07 -7.24 2.49
N VAL A 77 -2.02 -6.70 1.72
CA VAL A 77 -2.32 -7.19 0.37
C VAL A 77 -1.08 -7.12 -0.53
N LEU A 78 -0.31 -6.02 -0.49
CA LEU A 78 0.93 -5.90 -1.27
C LEU A 78 1.98 -6.93 -0.84
N TYR A 79 2.16 -7.14 0.46
CA TYR A 79 3.09 -8.16 0.98
C TYR A 79 2.69 -9.57 0.58
N ILE A 80 1.40 -9.92 0.70
CA ILE A 80 0.91 -11.26 0.33
C ILE A 80 1.13 -11.50 -1.16
N LYS A 81 0.75 -10.54 -2.04
CA LYS A 81 1.00 -10.67 -3.47
C LYS A 81 2.48 -10.81 -3.79
N ASN A 82 3.34 -9.96 -3.20
CA ASN A 82 4.76 -10.01 -3.47
C ASN A 82 5.44 -11.28 -2.95
N PHE A 83 4.93 -11.86 -1.86
CA PHE A 83 5.35 -13.17 -1.37
C PHE A 83 4.93 -14.27 -2.35
N GLU A 84 3.67 -14.26 -2.82
CA GLU A 84 3.16 -15.22 -3.79
C GLU A 84 3.85 -15.17 -5.16
N GLU A 85 4.34 -14.00 -5.59
CA GLU A 85 5.15 -13.83 -6.81
C GLU A 85 6.43 -14.67 -6.81
N GLN A 86 6.91 -15.06 -5.63
CA GLN A 86 8.16 -15.80 -5.43
C GLN A 86 7.92 -17.31 -5.24
N LEU A 87 6.66 -17.75 -5.19
CA LEU A 87 6.29 -19.14 -4.96
C LEU A 87 6.24 -19.95 -6.26
N ASP A 88 6.69 -21.19 -6.20
CA ASP A 88 6.50 -22.14 -7.30
C ASP A 88 5.03 -22.61 -7.41
N SER A 89 4.68 -23.29 -8.50
CA SER A 89 3.31 -23.75 -8.78
C SER A 89 2.76 -24.80 -7.80
N ALA A 90 3.61 -25.39 -6.95
CA ALA A 90 3.23 -26.38 -5.95
C ALA A 90 3.05 -25.78 -4.55
N GLN A 91 3.41 -24.51 -4.36
CA GLN A 91 3.33 -23.81 -3.08
C GLN A 91 2.13 -22.87 -3.02
N GLU A 92 1.61 -22.64 -1.82
CA GLU A 92 0.58 -21.65 -1.47
C GLU A 92 1.05 -20.85 -0.26
N VAL A 93 0.54 -19.62 -0.12
CA VAL A 93 0.83 -18.78 1.04
C VAL A 93 -0.02 -19.22 2.25
N ALA A 94 0.62 -19.25 3.41
CA ALA A 94 -0.04 -19.43 4.69
C ALA A 94 0.45 -18.39 5.68
N MET A 95 -0.38 -18.11 6.67
CA MET A 95 -0.15 -17.12 7.70
C MET A 95 0.05 -17.81 9.05
N GLY A 96 1.17 -17.52 9.69
CA GLY A 96 1.36 -17.79 11.11
C GLY A 96 1.11 -16.53 11.92
N PHE A 97 0.38 -16.68 13.02
CA PHE A 97 0.13 -15.59 13.97
C PHE A 97 1.11 -15.74 15.14
N THR A 98 2.07 -14.83 15.25
CA THR A 98 3.07 -14.92 16.32
C THR A 98 2.42 -14.51 17.65
N GLY A 99 2.41 -15.40 18.64
CA GLY A 99 1.89 -15.11 19.99
C GLY A 99 0.52 -15.71 20.31
N SER A 100 -0.15 -16.35 19.35
CA SER A 100 -1.27 -17.25 19.62
C SER A 100 -0.81 -18.70 19.50
N ASN A 101 -1.41 -19.61 20.28
CA ASN A 101 -1.25 -21.05 20.08
C ASN A 101 -1.94 -21.54 18.79
N SER A 102 -2.60 -20.64 18.05
CA SER A 102 -3.17 -20.95 16.74
C SER A 102 -2.03 -21.23 15.77
N GLY A 103 -2.14 -22.35 15.07
CA GLY A 103 -1.13 -22.84 14.16
C GLY A 103 -0.95 -21.97 12.91
N VAL A 104 -0.58 -22.64 11.81
CA VAL A 104 -0.42 -21.99 10.51
C VAL A 104 -1.72 -22.16 9.73
N MET A 105 -2.32 -21.04 9.31
CA MET A 105 -3.55 -21.03 8.52
C MET A 105 -3.23 -20.75 7.06
N ARG A 106 -3.71 -21.59 6.13
CA ARG A 106 -3.71 -21.24 4.69
C ARG A 106 -4.67 -20.09 4.48
N ILE A 107 -4.18 -18.98 3.94
CA ILE A 107 -5.00 -17.78 3.80
C ILE A 107 -5.83 -17.86 2.52
N GLU A 108 -7.14 -17.71 2.69
CA GLU A 108 -8.13 -17.76 1.61
C GLU A 108 -8.81 -16.40 1.41
N GLY A 109 -8.68 -15.50 2.37
CA GLY A 109 -9.20 -14.15 2.29
C GLY A 109 -8.77 -13.27 3.45
N MET A 110 -9.01 -11.97 3.29
CA MET A 110 -8.73 -10.97 4.29
C MET A 110 -9.79 -9.87 4.22
N GLY A 111 -10.03 -9.18 5.32
CA GLY A 111 -10.88 -8.01 5.37
C GLY A 111 -10.45 -7.06 6.47
N PHE A 112 -11.02 -5.86 6.47
CA PHE A 112 -10.87 -4.90 7.54
C PHE A 112 -12.23 -4.32 7.92
N PHE A 113 -12.35 -3.86 9.15
CA PHE A 113 -13.48 -3.09 9.61
C PHE A 113 -12.97 -1.88 10.39
N ALA A 114 -13.22 -0.69 9.83
CA ALA A 114 -12.70 0.56 10.35
C ALA A 114 -13.26 0.84 11.76
N PRO A 115 -12.44 1.40 12.67
CA PRO A 115 -11.12 1.95 12.40
C PRO A 115 -9.96 0.95 12.58
N ASP A 116 -10.19 -0.20 13.20
CA ASP A 116 -9.11 -0.93 13.88
C ASP A 116 -9.15 -2.46 13.79
N ILE A 117 -10.15 -3.08 13.16
CA ILE A 117 -10.24 -4.54 13.07
C ILE A 117 -9.70 -5.04 11.73
N LEU A 118 -8.86 -6.08 11.80
CA LEU A 118 -8.46 -6.92 10.66
C LEU A 118 -9.04 -8.32 10.85
N THR A 119 -9.47 -8.91 9.74
CA THR A 119 -9.98 -10.29 9.69
C THR A 119 -9.23 -11.10 8.65
N PHE A 120 -8.85 -12.32 9.00
CA PHE A 120 -8.19 -13.27 8.12
C PHE A 120 -9.05 -14.53 8.04
N TYR A 121 -9.29 -15.01 6.84
CA TYR A 121 -10.08 -16.20 6.55
C TYR A 121 -9.18 -17.27 5.96
N GLY A 122 -9.42 -18.52 6.33
CA GLY A 122 -8.61 -19.60 5.83
C GLY A 122 -8.98 -20.96 6.37
N SER A 123 -8.04 -21.89 6.21
CA SER A 123 -8.15 -23.25 6.71
C SER A 123 -6.86 -23.73 7.36
N GLU A 124 -6.99 -24.60 8.37
CA GLU A 124 -5.87 -25.30 8.99
C GLU A 124 -5.36 -26.44 8.09
N ALA A 125 -4.32 -27.15 8.54
CA ALA A 125 -3.73 -28.27 7.81
C ALA A 125 -4.73 -29.42 7.50
N ASP A 126 -5.72 -29.62 8.37
CA ASP A 126 -6.77 -30.66 8.22
C ASP A 126 -8.00 -30.17 7.43
N GLY A 127 -7.98 -28.94 6.92
CA GLY A 127 -9.11 -28.33 6.20
C GLY A 127 -10.16 -27.70 7.11
N THR A 128 -9.96 -27.67 8.43
CA THR A 128 -10.84 -26.95 9.35
C THR A 128 -10.88 -25.48 8.98
N ARG A 129 -12.08 -24.95 8.73
CA ARG A 129 -12.28 -23.53 8.46
C ARG A 129 -11.94 -22.71 9.70
N THR A 130 -11.03 -21.77 9.54
CA THR A 130 -10.57 -20.85 10.58
C THR A 130 -10.81 -19.41 10.17
N GLN A 131 -11.12 -18.59 11.16
CA GLN A 131 -11.17 -17.14 11.02
C GLN A 131 -10.44 -16.52 12.20
N LEU A 132 -9.48 -15.65 11.92
CA LEU A 132 -8.87 -14.81 12.95
C LEU A 132 -9.39 -13.39 12.82
N VAL A 133 -9.91 -12.84 13.92
CA VAL A 133 -10.28 -11.43 14.06
C VAL A 133 -9.35 -10.81 15.09
N GLN A 134 -8.63 -9.76 14.71
CA GLN A 134 -7.68 -9.08 15.60
C GLN A 134 -7.71 -7.57 15.43
N HIS A 135 -7.37 -6.87 16.51
CA HIS A 135 -7.15 -5.43 16.46
C HIS A 135 -5.80 -5.13 15.77
N VAL A 136 -5.74 -4.08 14.95
CA VAL A 136 -4.58 -3.70 14.13
C VAL A 136 -3.32 -3.43 14.96
N SER A 137 -3.47 -2.94 16.19
CA SER A 137 -2.32 -2.74 17.10
C SER A 137 -1.66 -4.03 17.57
N GLN A 138 -2.32 -5.18 17.41
CA GLN A 138 -1.81 -6.50 17.78
C GLN A 138 -1.26 -7.26 16.57
N LEU A 139 -1.27 -6.63 15.39
CA LEU A 139 -0.90 -7.26 14.13
C LEU A 139 0.54 -7.75 14.16
N ASN A 140 0.70 -9.06 14.13
CA ASN A 140 1.96 -9.72 13.85
C ASN A 140 1.72 -10.83 12.83
N VAL A 141 2.33 -10.69 11.65
CA VAL A 141 2.09 -11.57 10.51
C VAL A 141 3.40 -12.20 10.08
N MET A 142 3.38 -13.53 9.96
CA MET A 142 4.44 -14.30 9.30
C MET A 142 3.85 -15.00 8.09
N LEU A 143 4.38 -14.71 6.90
CA LEU A 143 4.03 -15.43 5.68
C LEU A 143 4.93 -16.66 5.53
N ARG A 144 4.33 -17.79 5.17
CA ARG A 144 5.02 -19.07 4.95
C ARG A 144 4.57 -19.68 3.63
N ALA A 145 5.48 -20.35 2.94
CA ALA A 145 5.16 -21.19 1.81
C ALA A 145 4.79 -22.59 2.31
N LEU A 146 3.61 -23.09 1.95
CA LEU A 146 3.18 -24.47 2.21
C LEU A 146 2.93 -25.18 0.89
N ALA A 147 3.10 -26.51 0.86
CA ALA A 147 2.63 -27.28 -0.28
C ALA A 147 1.10 -27.16 -0.43
N LYS A 148 0.64 -26.99 -1.67
CA LYS A 148 -0.78 -27.04 -2.03
C LYS A 148 -1.35 -28.42 -1.68
N PRO A 149 -2.64 -28.52 -1.30
CA PRO A 149 -3.29 -29.81 -1.10
C PRO A 149 -3.22 -30.71 -2.35
N GLU A 150 -2.98 -32.01 -2.18
CA GLU A 150 -2.89 -32.96 -3.31
C GLU A 150 -4.18 -33.01 -4.15
N ALA A 151 -5.34 -32.86 -3.51
CA ALA A 151 -6.64 -32.84 -4.17
C ALA A 151 -6.88 -31.60 -5.04
N GLN A 152 -5.99 -30.61 -5.00
CA GLN A 152 -6.16 -29.34 -5.70
C GLN A 152 -5.30 -29.28 -6.97
N PRO A 153 -5.90 -29.03 -8.15
CA PRO A 153 -5.16 -29.06 -9.41
C PRO A 153 -4.13 -27.93 -9.51
N GLU A 154 -4.47 -26.73 -9.06
CA GLU A 154 -3.62 -25.54 -9.12
C GLU A 154 -3.52 -24.85 -7.76
N ALA A 155 -2.38 -24.27 -7.47
CA ALA A 155 -2.18 -23.53 -6.23
C ALA A 155 -3.03 -22.25 -6.20
N GLN A 156 -3.71 -22.00 -5.09
CA GLN A 156 -4.45 -20.77 -4.86
C GLN A 156 -3.48 -19.61 -4.60
N ARG A 157 -3.85 -18.46 -5.16
CA ARG A 157 -3.06 -17.22 -5.19
C ARG A 157 -3.95 -16.05 -4.80
N ILE A 158 -4.17 -15.88 -3.49
CA ILE A 158 -5.13 -14.91 -2.97
C ILE A 158 -4.61 -13.47 -3.10
N GLY A 159 -3.30 -13.25 -3.03
CA GLY A 159 -2.68 -11.93 -3.15
C GLY A 159 -3.00 -11.23 -4.47
N PHE A 160 -3.03 -11.98 -5.57
CA PHE A 160 -3.42 -11.44 -6.88
C PHE A 160 -4.91 -11.04 -6.92
N ARG A 161 -5.79 -11.84 -6.32
CA ARG A 161 -7.22 -11.53 -6.23
C ARG A 161 -7.48 -10.32 -5.33
N LEU A 162 -6.77 -10.22 -4.21
CA LEU A 162 -6.86 -9.08 -3.30
C LEU A 162 -6.44 -7.77 -3.95
N VAL A 163 -5.35 -7.78 -4.74
CA VAL A 163 -4.95 -6.58 -5.51
C VAL A 163 -5.98 -6.23 -6.58
N ALA A 164 -6.49 -7.22 -7.31
CA ALA A 164 -7.54 -6.97 -8.32
C ALA A 164 -8.81 -6.37 -7.68
N ASP A 165 -9.20 -6.84 -6.49
CA ASP A 165 -10.33 -6.28 -5.74
C ASP A 165 -10.07 -4.82 -5.29
N LEU A 166 -8.85 -4.51 -4.82
CA LEU A 166 -8.45 -3.13 -4.50
C LEU A 166 -8.52 -2.21 -5.72
N GLU A 167 -8.26 -2.72 -6.92
CA GLU A 167 -8.36 -1.96 -8.17
C GLU A 167 -9.81 -1.80 -8.66
N GLN A 168 -10.66 -2.80 -8.43
CA GLN A 168 -12.06 -2.84 -8.90
C GLN A 168 -13.08 -2.21 -7.96
N SER A 169 -12.77 -2.09 -6.66
CA SER A 169 -13.63 -1.48 -5.63
C SER A 169 -13.74 0.05 -5.78
N ASP A 170 -13.89 0.52 -7.02
CA ASP A 170 -14.16 1.88 -7.44
C ASP A 170 -15.68 2.13 -7.45
N PRO A 171 -16.25 2.86 -6.48
CA PRO A 171 -17.56 3.46 -6.66
C PRO A 171 -17.40 4.72 -7.52
N GLN A 172 -17.08 4.55 -8.80
CA GLN A 172 -17.32 5.57 -9.82
C GLN A 172 -18.39 5.09 -10.79
N GLY A 173 -19.63 5.23 -10.31
CA GLY A 173 -20.73 5.77 -11.10
C GLY A 173 -21.10 7.12 -10.51
#